data_AF-A0A944RAJ2-F1
#
_entry.id   AF-A0A944RAJ2-F1
#
_cell.length_a   1.000
_cell.length_b   1.000
_cell.length_c   1.000
_cell.angle_alpha   90.00
_cell.angle_beta   90.00
_cell.angle_gamma   90.00
#
_symmetry.space_group_name_H-M   'P 1'
#
loop_
_entity.id
_entity.type
_entity.pdbx_description
1 polymer ?
#
loop_
_entity_poly.entity_id
_entity_poly.type
_entity_poly.pdbx_seq_one_letter_code
_entity_poly.pdbx_strand_id
1 'polypeptide(L)'
;MRQFSKKVKKDIRDKVIPVRFTALEQNFVKAVSAKFNISLSEFIRRSALQRRMPPQAVAEVNRKTYQELCRIGNNLNQLMRQLNSGTFLVLDKDFFIELKELVKNIGLNVVGAKIDSQTS
;
A
#
# COMPACT_ATOMS: atom_id res chain seq x y z
N MET A 1 -2.83 24.42 -39.84
CA MET A 1 -2.84 25.38 -38.72
C MET A 1 -2.94 24.62 -37.41
N ARG A 2 -1.92 24.63 -36.55
CA ARG A 2 -1.98 24.04 -35.21
C ARG A 2 -2.54 25.09 -34.24
N GLN A 3 -3.71 24.83 -33.66
CA GLN A 3 -4.28 25.66 -32.61
C GLN A 3 -3.47 25.48 -31.33
N PHE A 4 -2.85 26.56 -30.85
CA PHE A 4 -2.25 26.60 -29.52
C PHE A 4 -3.36 26.71 -28.48
N SER A 5 -3.57 25.63 -27.71
CA SER A 5 -4.55 25.58 -26.63
C SER A 5 -4.20 26.61 -25.54
N LYS A 6 -5.12 27.55 -25.27
CA LYS A 6 -4.98 28.56 -24.21
C LYS A 6 -4.86 27.85 -22.86
N LYS A 7 -3.70 27.95 -22.22
CA LYS A 7 -3.43 27.42 -20.87
C LYS A 7 -4.30 28.19 -19.85
N VAL A 8 -5.27 27.51 -19.25
CA VAL A 8 -6.11 28.09 -18.18
C VAL A 8 -5.21 28.46 -16.99
N LYS A 9 -5.27 29.73 -16.56
CA LYS A 9 -4.48 30.25 -15.44
C LYS A 9 -5.04 29.63 -14.15
N LYS A 10 -4.19 28.92 -13.40
CA LYS A 10 -4.56 28.24 -12.15
C LYS A 10 -4.63 29.26 -11.01
N ASP A 11 -5.72 29.27 -10.24
CA ASP A 11 -5.84 30.13 -9.06
C ASP A 11 -4.72 29.87 -8.06
N ILE A 12 -4.05 30.95 -7.67
CA ILE A 12 -2.96 30.94 -6.68
C ILE A 12 -3.59 31.02 -5.29
N ARG A 13 -3.11 30.18 -4.37
CA ARG A 13 -3.55 30.17 -2.98
C ARG A 13 -2.63 31.07 -2.17
N ASP A 14 -2.99 32.35 -2.04
CA ASP A 14 -2.19 33.39 -1.38
C ASP A 14 -2.70 33.78 0.03
N LYS A 15 -3.94 33.41 0.39
CA LYS A 15 -4.52 33.72 1.70
C LYS A 15 -4.04 32.76 2.78
N VAL A 16 -3.56 33.32 3.90
CA VAL A 16 -3.03 32.57 5.05
C VAL A 16 -3.94 32.78 6.27
N ILE A 17 -4.25 31.68 6.96
CA ILE A 17 -5.00 31.69 8.22
C ILE A 17 -4.10 31.06 9.29
N PRO A 18 -3.59 31.83 10.28
CA PRO A 18 -2.79 31.27 11.35
C PRO A 18 -3.67 30.50 12.34
N VAL A 19 -3.30 29.24 12.61
CA VAL A 19 -3.97 28.37 13.58
C VAL A 19 -2.96 27.95 14.64
N ARG A 20 -3.30 28.13 15.91
CA ARG A 20 -2.46 27.72 17.04
C ARG A 20 -2.80 26.29 17.46
N PHE A 21 -1.77 25.51 17.74
CA PHE A 21 -1.88 24.14 18.23
C PHE A 21 -1.01 23.98 19.46
N THR A 22 -1.45 23.15 20.39
CA THR A 22 -0.58 22.52 21.38
C THR A 22 0.32 21.48 20.69
N ALA A 23 1.39 21.06 21.36
CA ALA A 23 2.30 20.05 20.82
C ALA A 23 1.58 18.71 20.55
N LEU A 24 0.66 18.30 21.43
CA LEU A 24 -0.11 17.06 21.29
C LEU A 24 -1.04 17.11 20.08
N GLU A 25 -1.78 18.21 19.91
CA GLU A 25 -2.67 18.38 18.75
C GLU A 25 -1.87 18.40 17.45
N GLN A 26 -0.75 19.13 17.41
CA GLN A 26 0.07 19.19 16.20
C GLN A 26 0.62 17.81 15.82
N ASN A 27 1.09 17.03 16.80
CA ASN A 27 1.59 15.68 16.58
C ASN A 27 0.49 14.74 16.09
N PHE A 28 -0.71 14.83 16.68
CA PHE A 28 -1.86 14.05 16.23
C PHE A 28 -2.21 14.36 14.76
N VAL A 29 -2.37 15.64 14.41
CA VAL A 29 -2.74 16.02 13.03
C VAL A 29 -1.61 15.66 12.05
N LYS A 30 -0.34 15.77 12.45
CA LYS A 30 0.81 15.30 11.66
C LYS A 30 0.71 13.80 11.39
N ALA A 31 0.48 12.98 12.42
CA ALA A 31 0.36 11.53 12.28
C ALA A 31 -0.79 11.13 11.35
N VAL A 32 -1.93 11.82 11.43
CA VAL A 32 -3.06 11.58 10.51
C VAL A 32 -2.72 12.00 9.09
N SER A 33 -2.11 13.18 8.89
CA SER A 33 -1.71 13.63 7.54
C SER A 33 -0.69 12.71 6.86
N ALA A 34 0.22 12.11 7.65
CA ALA A 34 1.21 11.16 7.16
C ALA A 34 0.55 9.89 6.59
N LYS A 35 -0.56 9.44 7.17
CA LYS A 35 -1.36 8.32 6.61
C LYS A 35 -1.87 8.60 5.21
N PHE A 36 -1.99 9.87 4.80
CA PHE A 36 -2.49 10.26 3.48
C PHE A 36 -1.38 10.74 2.52
N ASN A 37 -0.12 10.71 2.96
CA ASN A 37 1.04 11.19 2.21
C ASN A 37 0.87 12.63 1.67
N ILE A 38 0.24 13.50 2.48
CA ILE A 38 0.06 14.92 2.18
C ILE A 38 0.58 15.78 3.33
N SER A 39 0.89 17.04 3.04
CA SER A 39 1.36 17.98 4.05
C SER A 39 0.26 18.29 5.08
N LEU A 40 0.68 18.69 6.29
CA LEU A 40 -0.21 19.11 7.36
C LEU A 40 -1.22 20.18 6.90
N SER A 41 -0.75 21.19 6.18
CA SER A 41 -1.59 22.30 5.68
C SER A 41 -2.60 21.85 4.64
N GLU A 42 -2.23 20.95 3.72
CA GLU A 42 -3.18 20.43 2.73
C GLU A 42 -4.18 19.47 3.38
N PHE A 43 -3.78 18.69 4.38
CA PHE A 43 -4.68 17.87 5.18
C PHE A 43 -5.74 18.73 5.90
N ILE A 44 -5.31 19.73 6.68
CA ILE A 44 -6.22 20.66 7.37
C ILE A 44 -7.17 21.33 6.37
N ARG A 45 -6.64 21.82 5.25
CA ARG A 45 -7.44 22.48 4.22
C ARG A 45 -8.48 21.55 3.61
N ARG A 46 -8.13 20.30 3.28
CA ARG A 46 -9.10 19.33 2.74
C ARG A 46 -10.17 18.98 3.76
N SER A 47 -9.78 18.78 5.02
CA SER A 47 -10.71 18.51 6.12
C SER A 47 -11.69 19.67 6.32
N ALA A 48 -11.19 20.90 6.39
CA ALA A 48 -12.01 22.10 6.57
C ALA A 48 -12.98 22.36 5.39
N LEU A 49 -12.56 22.01 4.17
CA LEU A 49 -13.37 22.13 2.96
C LEU A 49 -14.22 20.89 2.65
N GLN A 50 -14.24 19.89 3.55
CA GLN A 50 -14.94 18.61 3.38
C GLN A 50 -14.63 17.93 2.03
N ARG A 51 -13.39 18.07 1.55
CA ARG A 51 -12.94 17.48 0.29
C ARG A 51 -12.50 16.05 0.51
N ARG A 52 -12.71 15.22 -0.51
CA ARG A 52 -12.23 13.82 -0.52
C ARG A 52 -10.73 13.75 -0.23
N MET A 53 -10.37 12.92 0.75
CA MET A 53 -8.98 12.60 1.06
C MET A 53 -8.39 11.68 -0.02
N PRO A 54 -7.09 11.79 -0.32
CA PRO A 54 -6.42 10.82 -1.18
C PRO A 54 -6.47 9.42 -0.52
N PRO A 55 -6.23 8.34 -1.27
CA PRO A 55 -6.10 7.01 -0.69
C PRO A 55 -5.05 7.01 0.42
N GLN A 56 -5.35 6.28 1.50
CA GLN A 56 -4.40 6.12 2.59
C GLN A 56 -3.15 5.42 2.06
N ALA A 57 -1.98 5.93 2.43
CA ALA A 57 -0.71 5.29 2.21
C ALA A 57 -0.77 3.87 2.78
N VAL A 58 -0.54 2.91 1.90
CA VAL A 58 -0.45 1.49 2.24
C VAL A 58 0.69 1.34 3.26
N ALA A 59 0.38 0.82 4.45
CA ALA A 59 1.37 0.60 5.51
C ALA A 59 2.56 -0.21 4.97
N GLU A 60 3.78 0.06 5.46
CA GLU A 60 4.99 -0.65 5.00
C GLU A 60 4.87 -2.18 5.13
N VAL A 61 4.16 -2.65 6.16
CA VAL A 61 3.80 -4.07 6.36
C VAL A 61 3.11 -4.62 5.12
N ASN A 62 2.13 -3.90 4.56
CA ASN A 62 1.40 -4.32 3.37
C ASN A 62 2.28 -4.32 2.11
N ARG A 63 3.36 -3.51 2.05
CA ARG A 63 4.29 -3.51 0.91
C ARG A 63 5.16 -4.77 0.88
N LYS A 64 5.72 -5.18 2.02
CA LYS A 64 6.51 -6.42 2.11
C LYS A 64 5.64 -7.63 1.77
N THR A 65 4.43 -7.68 2.33
CA THR A 65 3.46 -8.73 2.03
C THR A 65 3.08 -8.76 0.54
N TYR A 66 2.90 -7.60 -0.09
CA TYR A 66 2.64 -7.52 -1.54
C TYR A 66 3.83 -8.00 -2.37
N GLN A 67 5.07 -7.70 -1.98
CA GLN A 67 6.28 -8.20 -2.64
C GLN A 67 6.37 -9.73 -2.58
N GLU A 68 6.06 -10.32 -1.43
CA GLU A 68 6.03 -11.78 -1.28
C GLU A 68 4.93 -12.42 -2.13
N LEU A 69 3.74 -11.80 -2.22
CA LEU A 69 2.69 -12.26 -3.13
C LEU A 69 3.12 -12.19 -4.62
N CYS A 70 3.80 -11.13 -5.04
CA CYS A 70 4.35 -11.04 -6.39
C CYS A 70 5.40 -12.12 -6.67
N ARG A 71 6.26 -12.45 -5.69
CA ARG A 71 7.24 -13.54 -5.81
C ARG A 71 6.53 -14.88 -6.03
N ILE A 72 5.50 -15.19 -5.25
CA ILE A 72 4.70 -16.41 -5.43
C ILE A 72 4.07 -16.45 -6.84
N GLY A 73 3.43 -15.36 -7.27
CA GLY A 73 2.81 -15.30 -8.59
C GLY A 73 3.81 -15.53 -9.74
N ASN A 74 5.03 -15.02 -9.61
CA ASN A 74 6.10 -15.26 -10.58
C ASN A 74 6.54 -16.72 -10.61
N ASN A 75 6.73 -17.35 -9.45
CA ASN A 75 7.10 -18.77 -9.37
C ASN A 75 6.01 -19.65 -9.98
N LEU A 76 4.74 -19.35 -9.71
CA LEU A 76 3.60 -20.08 -10.26
C LEU A 76 3.51 -19.92 -11.79
N ASN A 77 3.78 -18.73 -12.30
CA ASN A 77 3.87 -18.49 -13.74
C ASN A 77 5.04 -19.24 -14.41
N GLN A 78 6.17 -19.38 -13.73
CA GLN A 78 7.30 -20.16 -14.25
C GLN A 78 6.95 -21.64 -14.34
N LEU A 79 6.29 -22.20 -13.32
CA LEU A 79 5.82 -23.58 -13.33
C LEU A 79 4.79 -23.84 -14.43
N MET A 80 3.81 -22.95 -14.59
CA MET A 80 2.80 -23.09 -15.65
C MET A 80 3.43 -23.00 -17.04
N ARG A 81 4.47 -22.17 -17.21
CA ARG A 81 5.24 -22.11 -18.47
C ARG A 81 6.01 -23.40 -18.71
N GLN A 82 6.64 -23.96 -17.69
CA GLN A 82 7.35 -25.24 -17.79
C GLN A 82 6.38 -26.39 -18.13
N LEU A 83 5.23 -26.47 -17.45
CA LEU A 83 4.15 -27.42 -17.75
C LEU A 83 3.64 -27.28 -19.19
N ASN A 84 3.31 -26.05 -19.63
CA ASN A 84 2.79 -25.80 -20.97
C ASN A 84 3.84 -26.01 -22.08
N SER A 85 5.14 -25.95 -21.75
CA SER A 85 6.23 -26.20 -22.70
C SER A 85 6.49 -27.68 -22.96
N GLY A 86 5.80 -28.60 -22.27
CA GLY A 86 6.03 -30.05 -22.40
C GLY A 86 7.40 -30.52 -21.90
N THR A 87 8.20 -29.61 -21.32
CA THR A 87 9.51 -29.89 -20.74
C THR A 87 9.28 -30.58 -19.41
N PHE A 88 9.31 -31.91 -19.46
CA PHE A 88 9.37 -32.89 -18.37
C PHE A 88 9.68 -32.30 -16.99
N LEU A 89 8.86 -32.61 -15.97
CA LEU A 89 9.42 -33.16 -14.73
C LEU A 89 8.35 -33.69 -13.77
N VAL A 90 8.68 -34.87 -13.24
CA VAL A 90 8.35 -35.38 -11.91
C VAL A 90 8.23 -34.20 -10.94
N LEU A 91 6.99 -33.80 -10.65
CA LEU A 91 6.74 -32.74 -9.68
C LEU A 91 7.12 -33.28 -8.31
N ASP A 92 8.24 -32.79 -7.79
CA ASP A 92 8.67 -33.13 -6.45
C ASP A 92 7.62 -32.64 -5.45
N LYS A 93 7.05 -33.57 -4.69
CA LYS A 93 5.97 -33.28 -3.73
C LYS A 93 6.41 -32.23 -2.72
N ASP A 94 7.70 -32.19 -2.41
CA ASP A 94 8.29 -31.30 -1.43
C ASP A 94 8.18 -29.83 -1.87
N PHE A 95 8.27 -29.55 -3.17
CA PHE A 95 8.06 -28.20 -3.71
C PHE A 95 6.61 -27.72 -3.54
N PHE A 96 5.62 -28.60 -3.70
CA PHE A 96 4.22 -28.27 -3.45
C PHE A 96 3.92 -28.06 -1.97
N ILE A 97 4.60 -28.80 -1.09
CA ILE A 97 4.50 -28.63 0.35
C ILE A 97 5.07 -27.27 0.75
N GLU A 98 6.26 -26.92 0.26
CA GLU A 98 6.88 -25.62 0.51
C GLU A 98 6.01 -24.46 0.00
N LEU A 99 5.47 -24.57 -1.22
CA LEU A 99 4.55 -23.57 -1.79
C LEU A 99 3.28 -23.43 -0.95
N LYS A 100 2.69 -24.54 -0.49
CA LYS A 100 1.51 -24.53 0.38
C LYS A 100 1.80 -23.86 1.71
N GLU A 101 2.95 -24.12 2.32
CA GLU A 101 3.36 -23.48 3.57
C GLU A 101 3.59 -21.97 3.39
N LEU A 102 4.21 -21.56 2.30
CA LEU A 102 4.46 -20.15 2.00
C LEU A 102 3.15 -19.38 1.78
N VAL A 103 2.21 -19.94 1.01
CA VAL A 103 0.86 -19.37 0.82
C VAL A 103 0.09 -19.29 2.14
N LYS A 104 0.16 -20.34 2.98
CA LYS A 104 -0.46 -20.36 4.31
C LYS A 104 0.10 -19.26 5.21
N ASN A 105 1.42 -19.11 5.26
CA ASN A 105 2.10 -18.09 6.07
C ASN A 105 1.75 -16.66 5.62
N ILE A 106 1.61 -16.43 4.31
CA ILE A 106 1.16 -15.12 3.82
C ILE A 106 -0.32 -14.88 4.15
N GLY A 107 -1.18 -15.89 4.01
CA GLY A 107 -2.60 -15.79 4.39
C GLY A 107 -2.77 -15.40 5.87
N LEU A 108 -1.98 -16.00 6.76
CA LEU A 108 -1.99 -15.68 8.18
C LEU A 108 -1.52 -14.24 8.47
N ASN A 109 -0.50 -13.77 7.78
CA ASN A 109 0.01 -12.40 7.92
C ASN A 109 -0.95 -11.32 7.36
N VAL A 110 -1.74 -11.65 6.34
CA VAL A 110 -2.77 -10.75 5.77
C VAL A 110 -4.00 -10.65 6.67
N VAL A 111 -4.38 -11.74 7.35
CA VAL A 111 -5.55 -11.79 8.23
C VAL A 111 -5.27 -11.19 9.63
N GLY A 112 -4.00 -10.95 9.99
CA GLY A 112 -3.64 -10.33 11.26
C GLY A 112 -3.81 -11.27 12.46
N ALA A 113 -3.89 -12.58 12.24
CA ALA A 113 -3.83 -13.57 13.31
C ALA A 113 -2.39 -13.65 13.84
N LYS A 114 -2.04 -12.76 14.77
CA LYS A 114 -0.91 -13.01 15.68
C LYS A 114 -1.19 -14.34 16.37
N ILE A 115 -0.28 -15.30 16.22
CA ILE A 115 -0.27 -16.46 17.09
C ILE A 115 0.24 -15.94 18.43
N ASP A 116 -0.68 -15.58 19.32
CA ASP A 116 -0.40 -15.53 20.75
C ASP A 116 -0.07 -16.97 21.17
N SER A 117 1.20 -17.34 21.02
CA SER A 117 1.77 -18.54 21.62
C SER A 117 2.40 -18.14 22.96
N GLN A 118 1.51 -17.79 23.88
CA GLN A 118 1.75 -17.86 25.32
C GLN A 118 0.47 -18.39 25.97
N THR A 119 0.47 -19.67 26.32
CA THR A 119 -0.17 -20.17 27.55
C THR A 119 0.39 -21.55 27.86
N SER A 120 1.18 -21.55 28.94
CA SER A 120 1.28 -22.55 30.03
C SER A 120 1.37 -24.03 29.70
#